data_AF-A0A965TP63-F1
#
_entry.id   AF-A0A965TP63-F1
#
_cell.length_a   1.000
_cell.length_b   1.000
_cell.length_c   1.000
_cell.angle_alpha   90.00
_cell.angle_beta   90.00
_cell.angle_gamma   90.00
#
_symmetry.space_group_name_H-M   'P 1'
#
loop_
_entity.id
_entity.type
_entity.pdbx_description
1 polymer ?
#
loop_
_entity_poly.entity_id
_entity_poly.type
_entity_poly.pdbx_seq_one_letter_code
_entity_poly.pdbx_strand_id
1 'polypeptide(L)' 'MKLSTRDMTLVSLFAVLSIIGAKVSLPILAIPFTFQFIISLLTGIVLGARRALLAQGLY' A
#
# COMPACT_ATOMS: atom_id res chain seq x y z
N MET A 1 2.79 7.93 -18.42
CA MET A 1 2.49 6.51 -18.15
C MET A 1 1.10 6.25 -18.68
N LYS A 2 0.90 5.30 -19.60
CA LYS A 2 -0.47 4.88 -19.96
C LYS A 2 -0.96 3.94 -18.86
N LEU A 3 -1.98 4.35 -18.12
CA LEU A 3 -2.66 3.50 -17.14
C LEU A 3 -3.71 2.66 -17.87
N SER A 4 -3.55 1.34 -17.82
CA SER A 4 -4.63 0.42 -18.20
C SER A 4 -5.67 0.35 -17.07
N THR A 5 -6.90 -0.02 -17.40
CA THR A 5 -7.93 -0.38 -16.41
C THR A 5 -7.39 -1.39 -15.38
N ARG A 6 -6.64 -2.40 -15.83
CA ARG A 6 -6.01 -3.37 -14.93
C ARG A 6 -5.04 -2.71 -13.94
N ASP A 7 -4.24 -1.75 -14.40
CA ASP A 7 -3.30 -1.03 -13.53
C ASP A 7 -4.06 -0.19 -12.49
N MET A 8 -5.13 0.48 -12.90
CA MET A 8 -5.97 1.27 -12.00
C MET A 8 -6.62 0.40 -10.92
N THR A 9 -7.12 -0.79 -11.30
CA THR A 9 -7.71 -1.75 -10.33
C THR A 9 -6.67 -2.27 -9.35
N LEU A 10 -5.45 -2.58 -9.80
CA LEU A 10 -4.39 -3.04 -8.90
C LEU A 10 -3.92 -1.91 -7.97
N VAL A 11 -3.79 -0.68 -8.47
CA VAL A 11 -3.43 0.49 -7.67
C VAL A 11 -4.47 0.76 -6.59
N SER A 12 -5.77 0.74 -6.92
CA SER A 12 -6.84 0.96 -5.93
C SER A 12 -6.91 -0.17 -4.90
N LEU A 13 -6.72 -1.42 -5.32
CA LEU A 13 -6.69 -2.57 -4.41
C LEU A 13 -5.56 -2.44 -3.38
N PHE A 14 -4.35 -2.10 -3.83
CA PHE A 14 -3.20 -1.91 -2.93
C PHE A 14 -3.35 -0.68 -2.04
N ALA A 15 -3.97 0.40 -2.52
CA ALA A 15 -4.26 1.57 -1.69
C ALA A 15 -5.20 1.22 -0.53
N VAL A 16 -6.30 0.51 -0.80
CA VAL A 16 -7.22 0.04 0.26
C VAL A 16 -6.52 -0.93 1.21
N LEU A 17 -5.70 -1.82 0.68
CA LEU A 17 -4.91 -2.75 1.51
C LEU A 17 -3.93 -2.01 2.43
N SER A 18 -3.29 -0.93 1.96
CA SER A 18 -2.45 -0.06 2.80
C SER A 18 -3.27 0.55 3.93
N ILE A 19 -4.47 1.11 3.64
CA ILE A 19 -5.34 1.71 4.66
C ILE A 19 -5.69 0.68 5.74
N ILE A 20 -6.07 -0.54 5.35
CA ILE A 20 -6.38 -1.62 6.29
C ILE A 20 -5.13 -2.02 7.09
N GLY A 21 -3.97 -2.13 6.43
CA GLY A 21 -2.68 -2.41 7.07
C GLY A 21 -2.26 -1.37 8.11
N ALA A 22 -2.62 -0.11 7.92
CA ALA A 22 -2.45 0.97 8.90
C ALA A 22 -3.28 0.75 10.16
N LYS A 23 -4.52 0.30 9.95
CA LYS A 23 -5.52 0.13 11.02
C LYS A 23 -5.23 -1.09 11.88
N VAL A 24 -4.58 -2.11 11.33
CA VAL A 24 -4.08 -3.24 12.12
C VAL A 24 -2.77 -2.83 12.80
N SER A 25 -2.89 -2.35 14.03
CA SER A 25 -1.78 -1.99 14.90
C SER A 25 -1.67 -2.96 16.08
N LEU A 26 -0.47 -3.43 16.35
CA LEU A 26 -0.12 -4.23 17.51
C LEU A 26 0.56 -3.32 18.54
N PRO A 27 -0.09 -3.01 19.67
CA PRO A 27 0.45 -2.12 20.70
C PRO A 27 1.40 -2.88 21.66
N ILE A 28 2.39 -3.59 21.10
CA ILE A 28 3.36 -4.38 21.88
C ILE A 28 4.58 -3.51 22.25
N LEU A 29 4.94 -2.57 21.39
CA LEU A 29 6.06 -1.65 21.56
C LEU A 29 5.57 -0.27 21.99
N ALA A 30 6.46 0.55 22.56
CA ALA A 30 6.18 1.95 22.91
C ALA A 30 5.67 2.78 21.71
N ILE A 31 5.99 2.34 20.49
CA ILE A 31 5.44 2.85 19.24
C ILE A 31 4.59 1.72 18.64
N PRO A 32 3.31 1.95 18.31
CA PRO A 32 2.45 0.93 17.73
C PRO A 32 3.08 0.34 16.46
N PHE A 33 3.27 -0.98 16.42
CA PHE A 33 3.75 -1.65 15.22
C PHE A 33 2.57 -1.89 14.28
N THR A 34 2.59 -1.27 13.10
CA THR A 34 1.53 -1.42 12.10
C THR A 34 1.96 -2.33 10.95
N PHE A 35 1.01 -3.01 10.33
CA PHE A 35 1.29 -3.80 9.13
C PHE A 35 1.46 -2.95 7.86
N GLN A 36 1.24 -1.63 7.95
CA GLN A 36 1.47 -0.64 6.89
C GLN A 36 2.80 -0.86 6.15
N PHE A 37 3.88 -1.06 6.90
CA PHE A 37 5.23 -1.18 6.33
C PHE A 37 5.34 -2.36 5.36
N ILE A 38 4.80 -3.52 5.76
CA ILE A 38 4.84 -4.74 4.97
C ILE A 38 4.04 -4.54 3.68
N ILE A 39 2.85 -3.95 3.78
CA ILE A 39 2.01 -3.67 2.62
C ILE A 39 2.69 -2.65 1.68
N SER A 40 3.29 -1.60 2.22
CA SER A 40 3.99 -0.58 1.41
C SER A 40 5.17 -1.18 0.63
N LEU A 41 5.95 -2.04 1.27
CA LEU A 41 7.04 -2.78 0.62
C LEU A 41 6.51 -3.69 -0.50
N LEU A 42 5.47 -4.48 -0.23
CA LEU A 42 4.85 -5.36 -1.23
C LEU A 42 4.27 -4.58 -2.40
N THR A 43 3.67 -3.42 -2.13
CA THR A 43 3.16 -2.51 -3.17
C THR A 43 4.29 -2.10 -4.12
N GLY A 44 5.45 -1.72 -3.59
CA GLY A 44 6.64 -1.38 -4.37
C GLY A 44 7.14 -2.54 -5.24
N ILE A 45 7.20 -3.75 -4.67
CA ILE A 45 7.67 -4.95 -5.36
C ILE A 45 6.70 -5.39 -6.48
N VAL A 46 5.38 -5.35 -6.23
CA VAL A 46 4.38 -5.89 -7.15
C VAL A 46 3.99 -4.89 -8.25
N LEU A 47 3.78 -3.63 -7.90
CA LEU A 47 3.33 -2.60 -8.85
C LEU A 47 4.50 -1.89 -9.56
N GLY A 48 5.71 -1.97 -8.99
CA GLY A 48 6.87 -1.20 -9.43
C GLY A 48 6.78 0.28 -9.03
N ALA A 49 7.91 0.98 -9.08
CA ALA A 49 8.07 2.31 -8.46
C ALA A 49 6.99 3.34 -8.83
N ARG A 50 6.63 3.46 -10.12
CA ARG A 50 5.69 4.49 -10.59
C ARG A 50 4.24 4.24 -10.15
N ARG A 51 3.77 2.99 -10.22
CA ARG A 51 2.40 2.62 -9.83
C ARG A 51 2.27 2.48 -8.31
N ALA A 52 3.32 2.03 -7.64
CA ALA A 52 3.37 2.00 -6.19
C ALA A 52 3.30 3.42 -5.59
N LEU A 53 3.95 4.40 -6.20
CA LEU A 53 3.79 5.81 -5.82
C LEU A 53 2.35 6.29 -5.95
N LEU A 54 1.62 5.87 -6.99
CA LEU A 54 0.21 6.22 -7.13
C LEU A 54 -0.64 5.57 -6.02
N ALA A 55 -0.40 4.30 -5.71
CA ALA A 55 -1.12 3.59 -4.64
C ALA A 55 -0.87 4.21 -3.27
N GLN A 56 0.40 4.51 -2.94
CA GLN A 56 0.75 5.10 -1.65
C GLN A 56 0.48 6.61 -1.55
N GLY A 57 0.36 7.31 -2.68
CA GLY A 57 -0.13 8.70 -2.69
C GLY A 57 -1.65 8.80 -2.56
N LEU A 58 -2.38 7.70 -2.80
CA LEU A 58 -3.83 7.62 -2.59
C LEU A 58 -4.18 7.22 -1.14
N TYR A 59 -3.25 6.53 -0.47
CA TYR A 59 -3.27 6.22 0.96
C TYR A 59 -3.10 7.52 1.77
#